data_AF-A0A2J7RRB5-F1
#
_entry.id   AF-A0A2J7RRB5-F1
#
_cell.length_a   1.000
_cell.length_b   1.000
_cell.length_c   1.000
_cell.angle_alpha   90.00
_cell.angle_beta   90.00
_cell.angle_gamma   90.00
#
_symmetry.space_group_name_H-M   'P 1'
#
loop_
_entity.id
_entity.type
_entity.pdbx_description
1 polymer ?
#
loop_
_entity_poly.entity_id
_entity_poly.type
_entity_poly.pdbx_seq_one_letter_code
_entity_poly.pdbx_strand_id
1 'polypeptide(L)'
;MANKKKGKGSKLSRMTEEERARYLQHRAAIEEEARRRKQQLIATFMKNKLKHEEAFTRLNLAKINQHWRQILRQIKTKELKQDLENLWDLFGHVMESKNHVIENLLKELDQSEEQYARNFQSHAETIDQLIVLHAKQLEELREAYVRDKKSLTLEALREEQRILSGAKYNEEHLQTINFQMQEDMKSWISVWKENHTLKSDEVRNNMLSVTDWVQHDSKSKLENLWKEFQDTLQEYINSTEDKRNQYAELKAQDELSSETISKQSKILTYFYELITRLKKQLASLKMLQKQKIDDLKAQHSYYGQYFFSLRNQLVYNKKFDEKQLSFLIVSSNEVIKELELLCEKGERILHLASVCRRMETEREKVLPFVTSPHTSTILSQVEQDHLETAYKEVPKEPLAKVDYLLSCLISRRFFCAL
;
A
#
# COMPACT_ATOMS: atom_id res chain seq x y z
N MET A 1 -111.16 -122.97 110.03
CA MET A 1 -111.39 -123.48 111.40
C MET A 1 -111.46 -122.31 112.37
N ALA A 2 -112.27 -122.47 113.40
CA ALA A 2 -112.81 -121.50 114.35
C ALA A 2 -111.90 -120.34 114.82
N ASN A 3 -112.44 -119.12 114.92
CA ASN A 3 -112.92 -118.66 116.24
C ASN A 3 -113.93 -117.49 116.17
N LYS A 4 -115.15 -117.77 116.67
CA LYS A 4 -116.15 -116.78 117.08
C LYS A 4 -115.66 -116.05 118.33
N LYS A 5 -115.71 -114.71 118.34
CA LYS A 5 -115.87 -113.88 119.56
C LYS A 5 -116.95 -112.85 119.25
N LYS A 6 -118.23 -113.13 119.57
CA LYS A 6 -118.94 -112.83 120.83
C LYS A 6 -118.75 -111.38 121.30
N GLY A 7 -119.88 -110.67 121.32
CA GLY A 7 -119.98 -109.27 121.68
C GLY A 7 -119.49 -108.93 123.09
N LYS A 8 -119.07 -107.68 123.24
CA LYS A 8 -119.20 -106.94 124.49
C LYS A 8 -120.24 -105.86 124.24
N GLY A 9 -121.41 -106.10 124.84
CA GLY A 9 -122.46 -105.11 124.94
C GLY A 9 -121.99 -103.87 125.70
N SER A 10 -122.59 -102.76 125.30
CA SER A 10 -123.09 -101.68 126.15
C SER A 10 -122.33 -101.50 127.47
N LYS A 11 -121.22 -100.76 127.39
CA LYS A 11 -120.54 -100.18 128.55
C LYS A 11 -120.33 -98.69 128.31
N LEU A 12 -121.44 -97.98 128.05
CA LEU A 12 -121.62 -96.53 128.23
C LEU A 12 -123.13 -96.16 128.28
N SER A 13 -123.97 -97.09 128.73
CA SER A 13 -125.36 -96.87 129.16
C SER A 13 -125.44 -96.52 130.67
N ARG A 14 -124.29 -96.15 131.25
CA ARG A 14 -124.05 -95.73 132.62
C ARG A 14 -122.83 -94.81 132.59
N MET A 15 -122.99 -93.62 131.99
CA MET A 15 -122.01 -92.52 132.09
C MET A 15 -122.55 -91.24 131.42
N THR A 16 -122.22 -90.11 132.04
CA THR A 16 -121.98 -88.79 131.44
C THR A 16 -122.08 -88.66 129.90
N GLU A 17 -122.92 -87.83 129.28
CA GLU A 17 -122.76 -87.53 127.83
C GLU A 17 -121.31 -87.10 127.47
N GLU A 18 -120.58 -86.52 128.43
CA GLU A 18 -119.18 -86.10 128.30
C GLU A 18 -118.15 -87.24 128.18
N GLU A 19 -118.39 -88.41 128.77
CA GLU A 19 -117.37 -89.47 128.84
C GLU A 19 -117.36 -90.35 127.58
N ARG A 20 -118.51 -90.42 126.89
CA ARG A 20 -118.67 -91.07 125.58
C ARG A 20 -117.96 -90.27 124.48
N ALA A 21 -117.98 -88.94 124.59
CA ALA A 21 -117.28 -88.05 123.69
C ALA A 21 -115.74 -88.20 123.81
N ARG A 22 -115.20 -88.30 125.03
CA ARG A 22 -113.74 -88.41 125.24
C ARG A 22 -113.14 -89.71 124.70
N TYR A 23 -113.81 -90.85 124.86
CA TYR A 23 -113.29 -92.12 124.32
C TYR A 23 -113.34 -92.15 122.78
N LEU A 24 -114.41 -91.64 122.18
CA LEU A 24 -114.51 -91.48 120.72
C LEU A 24 -113.46 -90.49 120.21
N GLN A 25 -113.19 -89.40 120.94
CA GLN A 25 -112.11 -88.45 120.64
C GLN A 25 -110.72 -89.07 120.74
N HIS A 26 -110.43 -89.87 121.78
CA HIS A 26 -109.11 -90.51 121.94
C HIS A 26 -108.87 -91.58 120.86
N ARG A 27 -109.90 -92.36 120.51
CA ARG A 27 -109.82 -93.32 119.39
C ARG A 27 -109.68 -92.60 118.04
N ALA A 28 -110.40 -91.50 117.84
CA ALA A 28 -110.25 -90.65 116.66
C ALA A 28 -108.84 -90.04 116.60
N ALA A 29 -108.27 -89.60 117.72
CA ALA A 29 -106.93 -89.02 117.80
C ALA A 29 -105.82 -90.04 117.49
N ILE A 30 -105.91 -91.28 117.99
CA ILE A 30 -104.96 -92.35 117.64
C ILE A 30 -105.09 -92.74 116.16
N GLU A 31 -106.32 -92.83 115.65
CA GLU A 31 -106.55 -93.19 114.25
C GLU A 31 -106.11 -92.05 113.31
N GLU A 32 -106.28 -90.79 113.73
CA GLU A 32 -105.80 -89.60 113.02
C GLU A 32 -104.27 -89.48 113.10
N GLU A 33 -103.63 -89.78 114.22
CA GLU A 33 -102.17 -89.88 114.32
C GLU A 33 -101.61 -91.02 113.47
N ALA A 34 -102.25 -92.19 113.48
CA ALA A 34 -101.85 -93.30 112.62
C ALA A 34 -102.05 -92.95 111.14
N ARG A 35 -103.11 -92.21 110.80
CA ARG A 35 -103.36 -91.67 109.45
C ARG A 35 -102.31 -90.63 109.07
N ARG A 36 -101.93 -89.71 109.97
CA ARG A 36 -100.85 -88.73 109.77
C ARG A 36 -99.49 -89.39 109.63
N ARG A 37 -99.14 -90.38 110.44
CA ARG A 37 -97.88 -91.14 110.32
C ARG A 37 -97.83 -91.90 109.00
N LYS A 38 -98.93 -92.53 108.57
CA LYS A 38 -99.04 -93.15 107.25
C LYS A 38 -98.90 -92.10 106.13
N GLN A 39 -99.57 -90.96 106.24
CA GLN A 39 -99.47 -89.86 105.27
C GLN A 39 -98.05 -89.26 105.22
N GLN A 40 -97.38 -89.09 106.36
CA GLN A 40 -96.00 -88.61 106.45
C GLN A 40 -95.02 -89.62 105.87
N LEU A 41 -95.22 -90.92 106.11
CA LEU A 41 -94.43 -91.98 105.49
C LEU A 41 -94.61 -91.99 103.97
N ILE A 42 -95.84 -91.83 103.48
CA ILE A 42 -96.12 -91.72 102.04
C ILE A 42 -95.50 -90.44 101.47
N ALA A 43 -95.61 -89.29 102.14
CA ALA A 43 -95.06 -88.03 101.68
C ALA A 43 -93.52 -88.04 101.64
N THR A 44 -92.87 -88.62 102.65
CA THR A 44 -91.41 -88.79 102.68
C THR A 44 -90.94 -89.77 101.61
N PHE A 45 -91.66 -90.88 101.42
CA PHE A 45 -91.40 -91.80 100.32
C PHE A 45 -91.56 -91.12 98.95
N MET A 46 -92.63 -90.36 98.72
CA MET A 46 -92.86 -89.62 97.47
C MET A 46 -91.80 -88.54 97.26
N LYS A 47 -91.40 -87.79 98.30
CA LYS A 47 -90.33 -86.80 98.22
C LYS A 47 -88.98 -87.42 97.90
N ASN A 48 -88.66 -88.57 98.49
CA ASN A 48 -87.42 -89.29 98.19
C ASN A 48 -87.44 -89.89 96.78
N LYS A 49 -88.60 -90.40 96.34
CA LYS A 49 -88.80 -90.89 94.98
C LYS A 49 -88.65 -89.76 93.96
N LEU A 50 -89.25 -88.59 94.20
CA LEU A 50 -89.09 -87.41 93.37
C LEU A 50 -87.64 -86.93 93.32
N LYS A 51 -86.95 -86.82 94.45
CA LYS A 51 -85.52 -86.46 94.47
C LYS A 51 -84.66 -87.45 93.69
N HIS A 52 -84.98 -88.73 93.77
CA HIS A 52 -84.26 -89.77 93.04
C HIS A 52 -84.53 -89.67 91.53
N GLU A 53 -85.78 -89.48 91.13
CA GLU A 53 -86.16 -89.21 89.74
C GLU A 53 -85.53 -87.91 89.22
N GLU A 54 -85.50 -86.82 89.99
CA GLU A 54 -84.82 -85.56 89.65
C GLU A 54 -83.31 -85.74 89.48
N ALA A 55 -82.66 -86.47 90.38
CA ALA A 55 -81.24 -86.78 90.27
C ALA A 55 -80.96 -87.64 89.02
N PHE A 56 -81.81 -88.63 88.74
CA PHE A 56 -81.72 -89.45 87.54
C PHE A 56 -81.99 -88.68 86.26
N THR A 57 -82.99 -87.79 86.22
CA THR A 57 -83.27 -86.97 85.04
C THR A 57 -82.13 -86.00 84.78
N ARG A 58 -81.55 -85.37 85.82
CA ARG A 58 -80.36 -84.52 85.67
C ARG A 58 -79.15 -85.30 85.16
N LEU A 59 -78.90 -86.49 85.71
CA LEU A 59 -77.81 -87.36 85.26
C LEU A 59 -78.03 -87.81 83.80
N ASN A 60 -79.24 -88.24 83.46
CA ASN A 60 -79.59 -88.69 82.12
C ASN A 60 -79.51 -87.53 81.10
N LEU A 61 -79.96 -86.34 81.46
CA LEU A 61 -79.83 -85.14 80.62
C LEU A 61 -78.36 -84.77 80.40
N ALA A 62 -77.51 -84.85 81.43
CA ALA A 62 -76.08 -84.63 81.28
C ALA A 62 -75.43 -85.68 80.36
N LYS A 63 -75.80 -86.97 80.50
CA LYS A 63 -75.35 -88.05 79.60
C LYS A 63 -75.80 -87.82 78.16
N ILE A 64 -77.07 -87.52 77.94
CA ILE A 64 -77.64 -87.23 76.62
C ILE A 64 -76.94 -86.02 76.00
N ASN A 65 -76.73 -84.93 76.74
CA ASN A 65 -76.00 -83.75 76.26
C ASN A 65 -74.53 -84.05 75.95
N GLN A 66 -73.87 -84.89 76.75
CA GLN A 66 -72.50 -85.31 76.46
C GLN A 66 -72.44 -86.15 75.17
N HIS A 67 -73.39 -87.06 74.97
CA HIS A 67 -73.52 -87.82 73.72
C HIS A 67 -73.80 -86.90 72.53
N TRP A 68 -74.72 -85.93 72.66
CA TRP A 68 -74.98 -84.95 71.60
C TRP A 68 -73.77 -84.08 71.29
N ARG A 69 -73.03 -83.61 72.30
CA ARG A 69 -71.78 -82.85 72.08
C ARG A 69 -70.75 -83.69 71.35
N GLN A 70 -70.63 -84.97 71.70
CA GLN A 70 -69.72 -85.88 71.02
C GLN A 70 -70.13 -86.07 69.54
N ILE A 71 -71.42 -86.33 69.28
CA ILE A 71 -71.96 -86.47 67.92
C ILE A 71 -71.74 -85.18 67.12
N LEU A 72 -72.12 -84.01 67.65
CA LEU A 72 -71.97 -82.72 66.98
C LEU A 72 -70.51 -82.36 66.72
N ARG A 73 -69.60 -82.64 67.66
CA ARG A 73 -68.16 -82.45 67.43
C ARG A 73 -67.63 -83.38 66.35
N GLN A 74 -68.06 -84.64 66.32
CA GLN A 74 -67.68 -85.57 65.26
C GLN A 74 -68.17 -85.10 63.89
N ILE A 75 -69.43 -84.66 63.79
CA ILE A 75 -69.98 -84.09 62.55
C ILE A 75 -69.19 -82.83 62.17
N LYS A 76 -68.99 -81.88 63.09
CA LYS A 76 -68.30 -80.62 62.78
C LYS A 76 -66.84 -80.82 62.39
N THR A 77 -66.15 -81.77 63.02
CA THR A 77 -64.77 -82.11 62.67
C THR A 77 -64.70 -82.70 61.26
N LYS A 78 -65.69 -83.52 60.86
CA LYS A 78 -65.79 -84.03 59.48
C LYS A 78 -66.05 -82.91 58.47
N GLU A 79 -67.00 -82.01 58.76
CA GLU A 79 -67.26 -80.83 57.91
C GLU A 79 -66.01 -79.97 57.74
N LEU A 80 -65.35 -79.59 58.83
CA LEU A 80 -64.14 -78.75 58.77
C LEU A 80 -62.99 -79.45 58.01
N LYS A 81 -62.87 -80.77 58.14
CA LYS A 81 -61.90 -81.54 57.36
C LYS A 81 -62.22 -81.47 55.86
N GLN A 82 -63.49 -81.62 55.50
CA GLN A 82 -63.94 -81.52 54.13
C GLN A 82 -63.74 -80.10 53.57
N ASP A 83 -64.03 -79.06 54.36
CA ASP A 83 -63.79 -77.66 53.95
C ASP A 83 -62.29 -77.39 53.74
N LEU A 84 -61.42 -77.92 54.60
CA LEU A 84 -59.97 -77.82 54.43
C LEU A 84 -59.47 -78.58 53.20
N GLU A 85 -60.00 -79.77 52.93
CA GLU A 85 -59.70 -80.53 51.70
C GLU A 85 -60.14 -79.76 50.45
N ASN A 86 -61.36 -79.23 50.45
CA ASN A 86 -61.86 -78.40 49.34
C ASN A 86 -61.01 -77.14 49.12
N LEU A 87 -60.61 -76.45 50.21
CA LEU A 87 -59.74 -75.28 50.12
C LEU A 87 -58.36 -75.66 49.61
N TRP A 88 -57.81 -76.79 50.06
CA TRP A 88 -56.54 -77.31 49.58
C TRP A 88 -56.58 -77.59 48.08
N ASP A 89 -57.63 -78.24 47.59
CA ASP A 89 -57.82 -78.51 46.16
C ASP A 89 -57.96 -77.21 45.36
N LEU A 90 -58.73 -76.23 45.87
CA LEU A 90 -58.86 -74.92 45.25
C LEU A 90 -57.51 -74.21 45.16
N PHE A 91 -56.72 -74.22 46.24
CA PHE A 91 -55.37 -73.66 46.23
C PHE A 91 -54.46 -74.38 45.24
N GLY A 92 -54.55 -75.72 45.15
CA GLY A 92 -53.85 -76.52 44.16
C GLY A 92 -54.15 -76.04 42.74
N HIS A 93 -55.43 -75.93 42.37
CA HIS A 93 -55.85 -75.46 41.05
C HIS A 93 -55.43 -74.02 40.75
N VAL A 94 -55.51 -73.11 41.73
CA VAL A 94 -55.05 -71.72 41.56
C VAL A 94 -53.54 -71.67 41.36
N MET A 95 -52.77 -72.47 42.10
CA MET A 95 -51.32 -72.56 41.94
C MET A 95 -50.95 -73.14 40.58
N GLU A 96 -51.61 -74.21 40.12
CA GLU A 96 -51.42 -74.78 38.79
C GLU A 96 -51.74 -73.77 37.69
N SER A 97 -52.87 -73.06 37.80
CA SER A 97 -53.25 -72.02 36.85
C SER A 97 -52.22 -70.89 36.80
N LYS A 98 -51.76 -70.40 37.95
CA LYS A 98 -50.70 -69.37 38.03
C LYS A 98 -49.38 -69.87 37.46
N ASN A 99 -48.98 -71.09 37.77
CA ASN A 99 -47.76 -71.71 37.24
C ASN A 99 -47.84 -71.84 35.71
N HIS A 100 -49.01 -72.22 35.17
CA HIS A 100 -49.23 -72.27 33.73
C HIS A 100 -49.13 -70.89 33.07
N VAL A 101 -49.70 -69.85 33.69
CA VAL A 101 -49.54 -68.46 33.20
C VAL A 101 -48.07 -68.04 33.24
N ILE A 102 -47.34 -68.33 34.32
CA ILE A 102 -45.90 -68.03 34.42
C ILE A 102 -45.12 -68.76 33.32
N GLU A 103 -45.39 -70.04 33.08
CA GLU A 103 -44.73 -70.81 32.04
C GLU A 103 -45.00 -70.24 30.64
N ASN A 104 -46.23 -69.82 30.35
CA ASN A 104 -46.57 -69.17 29.08
C ASN A 104 -45.86 -67.82 28.93
N LEU A 105 -45.83 -67.00 29.99
CA LEU A 105 -45.12 -65.72 29.97
C LEU A 105 -43.61 -65.89 29.76
N LEU A 106 -43.01 -66.93 30.35
CA LEU A 106 -41.60 -67.26 30.11
C LEU A 106 -41.35 -67.67 28.66
N LYS A 107 -42.24 -68.49 28.08
CA LYS A 107 -42.15 -68.86 26.65
C LYS A 107 -42.32 -67.66 25.72
N GLU A 108 -43.25 -66.75 26.02
CA GLU A 108 -43.45 -65.52 25.26
C GLU A 108 -42.23 -64.59 25.37
N LEU A 109 -41.61 -64.51 26.55
CA LEU A 109 -40.39 -63.76 26.75
C LEU A 109 -39.25 -64.33 25.90
N ASP A 110 -39.01 -65.64 25.96
CA ASP A 110 -37.98 -66.32 25.17
C ASP A 110 -38.21 -66.10 23.66
N GLN A 111 -39.46 -66.21 23.19
CA GLN A 111 -39.81 -65.96 21.79
C GLN A 111 -39.56 -64.50 21.39
N SER A 112 -39.87 -63.54 22.27
CA SER A 112 -39.64 -62.12 22.01
C SER A 112 -38.14 -61.79 21.93
N GLU A 113 -37.32 -62.40 22.80
CA GLU A 113 -35.86 -62.25 22.78
C GLU A 113 -35.26 -62.85 21.51
N GLU A 114 -35.72 -64.04 21.11
CA GLU A 114 -35.27 -64.68 19.88
C GLU A 114 -35.65 -63.85 18.63
N GLN A 115 -36.87 -63.31 18.60
CA GLN A 115 -37.29 -62.39 17.53
C GLN A 115 -36.45 -61.12 17.51
N TYR A 116 -36.17 -60.52 18.69
CA TYR A 116 -35.31 -59.35 18.79
C TYR A 116 -33.90 -59.64 18.27
N ALA A 117 -33.29 -60.75 18.69
CA ALA A 117 -31.97 -61.16 18.26
C ALA A 117 -31.92 -61.38 16.73
N ARG A 118 -32.91 -62.06 16.17
CA ARG A 118 -33.04 -62.27 14.71
C ARG A 118 -33.21 -60.96 13.94
N ASN A 119 -34.05 -60.06 14.42
CA ASN A 119 -34.26 -58.75 13.80
C ASN A 119 -32.99 -57.91 13.85
N PHE A 120 -32.31 -57.89 15.00
CA PHE A 120 -31.05 -57.18 15.16
C PHE A 120 -29.97 -57.71 14.21
N GLN A 121 -29.83 -59.04 14.12
CA GLN A 121 -28.89 -59.66 13.19
C GLN A 121 -29.22 -59.28 11.74
N SER A 122 -30.48 -59.40 11.31
CA SER A 122 -30.91 -59.01 9.96
C SER A 122 -30.65 -57.53 9.66
N HIS A 123 -30.90 -56.63 10.62
CA HIS A 123 -30.59 -55.22 10.47
C HIS A 123 -29.09 -54.96 10.37
N ALA A 124 -28.28 -55.61 11.20
CA ALA A 124 -26.82 -55.51 11.13
C ALA A 124 -26.30 -55.98 9.76
N GLU A 125 -26.76 -57.14 9.28
CA GLU A 125 -26.42 -57.65 7.95
C GLU A 125 -26.83 -56.69 6.82
N THR A 126 -28.00 -56.06 6.93
CA THR A 126 -28.46 -55.06 5.96
C THR A 126 -27.59 -53.81 5.96
N ILE A 127 -27.18 -53.33 7.15
CA ILE A 127 -26.27 -52.19 7.28
C ILE A 127 -24.89 -52.54 6.70
N ASP A 128 -24.37 -53.73 6.97
CA ASP A 128 -23.09 -54.19 6.42
C ASP A 128 -23.14 -54.25 4.89
N GLN A 129 -24.23 -54.77 4.31
CA GLN A 129 -24.44 -54.75 2.86
C GLN A 129 -24.47 -53.33 2.29
N LEU A 130 -25.12 -52.40 2.99
CA LEU A 130 -25.18 -50.99 2.58
C LEU A 130 -23.78 -50.34 2.64
N ILE A 131 -22.99 -50.64 3.66
CA ILE A 131 -21.60 -50.16 3.78
C ILE A 131 -20.76 -50.68 2.62
N VAL A 132 -20.85 -51.96 2.28
CA VAL A 132 -20.12 -52.55 1.14
C VAL A 132 -20.53 -51.90 -0.18
N LEU A 133 -21.84 -51.69 -0.39
CA LEU A 133 -22.35 -51.03 -1.60
C LEU A 133 -21.81 -49.60 -1.73
N HIS A 134 -21.86 -48.82 -0.65
CA HIS A 134 -21.33 -47.46 -0.66
C HIS A 134 -19.81 -47.41 -0.81
N ALA A 135 -19.07 -48.35 -0.22
CA ALA A 135 -17.63 -48.47 -0.44
C ALA A 135 -17.31 -48.72 -1.92
N LYS A 136 -18.06 -49.60 -2.58
CA LYS A 136 -17.93 -49.85 -4.02
C LYS A 136 -18.24 -48.61 -4.85
N GLN A 137 -19.35 -47.91 -4.56
CA GLN A 137 -19.71 -46.66 -5.25
C GLN A 137 -18.63 -45.58 -5.08
N LEU A 138 -18.05 -45.46 -3.88
CA LEU A 138 -16.97 -44.51 -3.62
C LEU A 138 -15.71 -44.85 -4.43
N GLU A 139 -15.37 -46.13 -4.54
CA GLU A 139 -14.21 -46.54 -5.34
C GLU A 139 -14.45 -46.32 -6.84
N GLU A 140 -15.65 -46.64 -7.35
CA GLU A 140 -16.02 -46.35 -8.75
C GLU A 140 -15.94 -44.84 -9.05
N LEU A 141 -16.44 -43.99 -8.15
CA LEU A 141 -16.37 -42.54 -8.27
C LEU A 141 -14.91 -42.05 -8.23
N ARG A 142 -14.09 -42.62 -7.35
CA ARG A 142 -12.66 -42.32 -7.25
C ARG A 142 -11.93 -42.70 -8.54
N GLU A 143 -12.19 -43.89 -9.08
CA GLU A 143 -11.59 -44.35 -10.33
C GLU A 143 -12.01 -43.48 -11.52
N ALA A 144 -13.28 -43.07 -11.58
CA ALA A 144 -13.78 -42.12 -12.58
C ALA A 144 -13.04 -40.78 -12.46
N TYR A 145 -12.98 -40.21 -11.26
CA TYR A 145 -12.26 -38.96 -11.01
C TYR A 145 -10.77 -39.03 -11.40
N VAL A 146 -10.09 -40.13 -11.06
CA VAL A 146 -8.67 -40.33 -11.41
C VAL A 146 -8.51 -40.44 -12.94
N ARG A 147 -9.42 -41.12 -13.63
CA ARG A 147 -9.42 -41.21 -15.10
C ARG A 147 -9.64 -39.85 -15.74
N ASP A 148 -10.64 -39.10 -15.30
CA ASP A 148 -10.97 -37.78 -15.82
C ASP A 148 -9.81 -36.80 -15.59
N LYS A 149 -9.25 -36.80 -14.38
CA LYS A 149 -8.05 -36.00 -14.06
C LYS A 149 -6.91 -36.34 -15.01
N LYS A 150 -6.62 -37.62 -15.24
CA LYS A 150 -5.56 -38.05 -16.16
C LYS A 150 -5.85 -37.58 -17.60
N SER A 151 -7.07 -37.77 -18.09
CA SER A 151 -7.47 -37.33 -19.43
C SER A 151 -7.28 -35.83 -19.60
N LEU A 152 -7.79 -35.03 -18.66
CA LEU A 152 -7.70 -33.57 -18.71
C LEU A 152 -6.25 -33.09 -18.64
N THR A 153 -5.42 -33.68 -17.77
CA THR A 153 -3.99 -33.33 -17.71
C THR A 153 -3.26 -33.67 -19.01
N LEU A 154 -3.63 -34.77 -19.66
CA LEU A 154 -3.01 -35.21 -20.89
C LEU A 154 -3.44 -34.33 -22.07
N GLU A 155 -4.70 -33.92 -22.14
CA GLU A 155 -5.20 -32.93 -23.10
C GLU A 155 -4.53 -31.57 -22.92
N ALA A 156 -4.37 -31.10 -21.68
CA ALA A 156 -3.67 -29.86 -21.38
C ALA A 156 -2.21 -29.89 -21.85
N LEU A 157 -1.49 -30.99 -21.59
CA LEU A 157 -0.11 -31.18 -22.07
C LEU A 157 -0.02 -31.22 -23.60
N ARG A 158 -0.97 -31.89 -24.28
CA ARG A 158 -1.03 -31.90 -25.75
C ARG A 158 -1.28 -30.50 -26.31
N GLU A 159 -2.18 -29.74 -25.70
CA GLU A 159 -2.47 -28.37 -26.11
C GLU A 159 -1.27 -27.45 -25.91
N GLU A 160 -0.60 -27.54 -24.75
CA GLU A 160 0.65 -26.83 -24.48
C GLU A 160 1.70 -27.13 -25.55
N GLN A 161 1.91 -28.42 -25.87
CA GLN A 161 2.86 -28.82 -26.90
C GLN A 161 2.48 -28.30 -28.30
N ARG A 162 1.19 -28.25 -28.62
CA ARG A 162 0.68 -27.69 -29.89
C ARG A 162 0.93 -26.18 -29.96
N ILE A 163 0.69 -25.45 -28.87
CA ILE A 163 0.94 -24.00 -28.80
C ILE A 163 2.44 -23.73 -28.94
N LEU A 164 3.30 -24.44 -28.22
CA LEU A 164 4.75 -24.25 -28.27
C LEU A 164 5.33 -24.58 -29.65
N SER A 165 4.91 -25.69 -30.26
CA SER A 165 5.35 -26.04 -31.62
C SER A 165 4.85 -25.05 -32.67
N GLY A 166 3.60 -24.59 -32.57
CA GLY A 166 3.05 -23.55 -33.43
C GLY A 166 3.77 -22.21 -33.28
N ALA A 167 4.08 -21.80 -32.04
CA ALA A 167 4.84 -20.58 -31.75
C ALA A 167 6.25 -20.66 -32.34
N LYS A 168 6.95 -21.79 -32.15
CA LYS A 168 8.28 -22.02 -32.71
C LYS A 168 8.28 -21.98 -34.24
N TYR A 169 7.30 -22.64 -34.88
CA TYR A 169 7.14 -22.59 -36.33
C TYR A 169 6.91 -21.16 -36.83
N ASN A 170 6.04 -20.40 -36.17
CA ASN A 170 5.76 -19.01 -36.54
C ASN A 170 7.00 -18.13 -36.36
N GLU A 171 7.78 -18.33 -35.30
CA GLU A 171 9.03 -17.63 -35.06
C GLU A 171 10.05 -17.90 -36.17
N GLU A 172 10.31 -19.17 -36.51
CA GLU A 172 11.21 -19.57 -37.58
C GLU A 172 10.75 -19.01 -38.95
N HIS A 173 9.45 -19.03 -39.21
CA HIS A 173 8.87 -18.47 -40.42
C HIS A 173 9.04 -16.95 -40.50
N LEU A 174 8.78 -16.22 -39.41
CA LEU A 174 8.98 -14.78 -39.34
C LEU A 174 10.46 -14.40 -39.46
N GLN A 175 11.37 -15.17 -38.87
CA GLN A 175 12.81 -14.99 -39.04
C GLN A 175 13.21 -15.15 -40.51
N THR A 176 12.65 -16.14 -41.21
CA THR A 176 12.89 -16.36 -42.64
C THR A 176 12.40 -15.20 -43.49
N ILE A 177 11.17 -14.70 -43.24
CA ILE A 177 10.65 -13.51 -43.93
C ILE A 177 11.53 -12.29 -43.67
N ASN A 178 11.92 -12.06 -42.41
CA ASN A 178 12.75 -10.92 -42.05
C ASN A 178 14.11 -10.99 -42.74
N PHE A 179 14.73 -12.16 -42.77
CA PHE A 179 15.96 -12.38 -43.51
C PHE A 179 15.81 -12.05 -45.00
N GLN A 180 14.75 -12.56 -45.66
CA GLN A 180 14.50 -12.26 -47.07
C GLN A 180 14.28 -10.76 -47.30
N MET A 181 13.50 -10.10 -46.45
CA MET A 181 13.29 -8.63 -46.52
C MET A 181 14.59 -7.85 -46.38
N GLN A 182 15.48 -8.27 -45.48
CA GLN A 182 16.78 -7.62 -45.31
C GLN A 182 17.64 -7.77 -46.57
N GLU A 183 17.61 -8.93 -47.22
CA GLU A 183 18.38 -9.19 -48.43
C GLU A 183 17.83 -8.46 -49.65
N ASP A 184 16.51 -8.38 -49.78
CA ASP A 184 15.85 -7.54 -50.78
C ASP A 184 16.20 -6.07 -50.56
N MET A 185 16.22 -5.60 -49.31
CA MET A 185 16.59 -4.22 -48.98
C MET A 185 18.06 -3.93 -49.26
N LYS A 186 18.98 -4.87 -48.96
CA LYS A 186 20.40 -4.73 -49.32
C LYS A 186 20.59 -4.67 -50.83
N SER A 187 19.92 -5.55 -51.58
CA SER A 187 19.94 -5.57 -53.05
C SER A 187 19.42 -4.25 -53.62
N TRP A 188 18.27 -3.77 -53.13
CA TRP A 188 17.70 -2.49 -53.53
C TRP A 188 18.64 -1.31 -53.24
N ILE A 189 19.26 -1.27 -52.05
CA ILE A 189 20.26 -0.25 -51.70
C ILE A 189 21.46 -0.31 -52.65
N SER A 190 21.92 -1.51 -53.02
CA SER A 190 23.04 -1.69 -53.96
C SER A 190 22.69 -1.15 -55.34
N VAL A 191 21.55 -1.56 -55.90
CA VAL A 191 21.05 -1.08 -57.21
C VAL A 191 20.82 0.43 -57.19
N TRP A 192 20.30 0.97 -56.10
CA TRP A 192 20.10 2.41 -55.93
C TRP A 192 21.44 3.16 -55.93
N LYS A 193 22.44 2.67 -55.17
CA LYS A 193 23.80 3.23 -55.14
C LYS A 193 24.45 3.19 -56.52
N GLU A 194 24.36 2.06 -57.22
CA GLU A 194 24.91 1.90 -58.57
C GLU A 194 24.26 2.87 -59.56
N ASN A 195 22.93 2.96 -59.59
CA ASN A 195 22.21 3.92 -60.42
C ASN A 195 22.57 5.38 -60.09
N HIS A 196 22.75 5.69 -58.81
CA HIS A 196 23.18 7.00 -58.37
C HIS A 196 24.59 7.33 -58.87
N THR A 197 25.53 6.38 -58.78
CA THR A 197 26.88 6.53 -59.33
C THR A 197 26.87 6.68 -60.84
N LEU A 198 26.07 5.88 -61.55
CA LEU A 198 25.92 5.98 -63.01
C LEU A 198 25.37 7.35 -63.43
N LYS A 199 24.34 7.86 -62.77
CA LYS A 199 23.80 9.21 -63.02
C LYS A 199 24.82 10.30 -62.70
N SER A 200 25.59 10.14 -61.62
CA SER A 200 26.67 11.08 -61.28
C SER A 200 27.77 11.10 -62.37
N ASP A 201 28.15 9.92 -62.86
CA ASP A 201 29.13 9.74 -63.93
C ASP A 201 28.61 10.29 -65.27
N GLU A 202 27.34 10.05 -65.60
CA GLU A 202 26.68 10.59 -66.79
C GLU A 202 26.67 12.13 -66.76
N VAL A 203 26.28 12.74 -65.64
CA VAL A 203 26.34 14.20 -65.45
C VAL A 203 27.77 14.72 -65.60
N ARG A 204 28.76 14.00 -65.04
CA ARG A 204 30.18 14.36 -65.16
C ARG A 204 30.67 14.27 -66.61
N ASN A 205 30.32 13.21 -67.32
CA ASN A 205 30.69 13.00 -68.73
C ASN A 205 30.01 14.00 -69.66
N ASN A 206 28.75 14.33 -69.40
CA ASN A 206 28.04 15.40 -70.11
C ASN A 206 28.73 16.75 -69.89
N MET A 207 29.13 17.06 -68.65
CA MET A 207 29.90 18.27 -68.34
C MET A 207 31.25 18.30 -69.06
N LEU A 208 31.97 17.17 -69.09
CA LEU A 208 33.23 17.02 -69.84
C LEU A 208 33.00 17.26 -71.34
N SER A 209 31.99 16.63 -71.94
CA SER A 209 31.67 16.81 -73.36
C SER A 209 31.28 18.25 -73.71
N VAL A 210 30.49 18.92 -72.86
CA VAL A 210 30.16 20.35 -73.01
C VAL A 210 31.43 21.19 -72.92
N THR A 211 32.31 20.88 -71.97
CA THR A 211 33.59 21.59 -71.81
C THR A 211 34.46 21.42 -73.06
N ASP A 212 34.61 20.20 -73.57
CA ASP A 212 35.36 19.90 -74.80
C ASP A 212 34.73 20.60 -76.02
N TRP A 213 33.40 20.62 -76.12
CA TRP A 213 32.69 21.33 -77.17
C TRP A 213 32.96 22.85 -77.12
N VAL A 214 32.84 23.47 -75.94
CA VAL A 214 33.16 24.90 -75.75
C VAL A 214 34.64 25.18 -76.09
N GLN A 215 35.55 24.29 -75.69
CA GLN A 215 36.96 24.41 -76.04
C GLN A 215 37.20 24.30 -77.56
N HIS A 216 36.50 23.40 -78.25
CA HIS A 216 36.61 23.25 -79.69
C HIS A 216 36.00 24.45 -80.45
N ASP A 217 34.79 24.89 -80.07
CA ASP A 217 34.13 26.07 -80.64
C ASP A 217 34.98 27.34 -80.47
N SER A 218 35.55 27.54 -79.27
CA SER A 218 36.45 28.66 -79.02
C SER A 218 37.73 28.60 -79.86
N LYS A 219 38.34 27.41 -80.04
CA LYS A 219 39.47 27.23 -80.97
C LYS A 219 39.08 27.50 -82.42
N SER A 220 37.93 27.03 -82.89
CA SER A 220 37.44 27.28 -84.24
C SER A 220 37.18 28.78 -84.50
N LYS A 221 36.56 29.48 -83.55
CA LYS A 221 36.41 30.94 -83.60
C LYS A 221 37.76 31.65 -83.68
N LEU A 222 38.76 31.19 -82.91
CA LEU A 222 40.12 31.72 -82.96
C LEU A 222 40.77 31.53 -84.34
N GLU A 223 40.61 30.35 -84.95
CA GLU A 223 41.11 30.04 -86.29
C GLU A 223 40.41 30.86 -87.39
N ASN A 224 39.10 31.08 -87.26
CA ASN A 224 38.35 31.93 -88.20
C ASN A 224 38.80 33.39 -88.11
N LEU A 225 38.92 33.94 -86.89
CA LEU A 225 39.48 35.27 -86.68
C LEU A 225 40.91 35.37 -87.22
N TRP A 226 41.70 34.31 -87.10
CA TRP A 226 43.04 34.24 -87.68
C TRP A 226 43.03 34.29 -89.21
N LYS A 227 42.11 33.57 -89.86
CA LYS A 227 41.92 33.64 -91.32
C LYS A 227 41.43 35.01 -91.77
N GLU A 228 40.46 35.59 -91.09
CA GLU A 228 39.99 36.97 -91.37
C GLU A 228 41.15 37.99 -91.24
N PHE A 229 41.98 37.83 -90.21
CA PHE A 229 43.21 38.61 -90.07
C PHE A 229 44.15 38.43 -91.25
N GLN A 230 44.28 37.22 -91.76
CA GLN A 230 45.17 36.90 -92.88
C GLN A 230 44.61 37.39 -94.22
N ASP A 231 43.30 37.30 -94.43
CA ASP A 231 42.59 37.80 -95.62
C ASP A 231 42.61 39.33 -95.66
N THR A 232 42.37 40.01 -94.53
CA THR A 232 42.54 41.46 -94.43
C THR A 232 43.99 41.89 -94.63
N LEU A 233 44.97 41.09 -94.17
CA LEU A 233 46.38 41.29 -94.49
C LEU A 233 46.66 41.15 -95.98
N GLN A 234 46.06 40.16 -96.65
CA GLN A 234 46.24 39.92 -98.07
C GLN A 234 45.57 40.99 -98.93
N GLU A 235 44.37 41.43 -98.55
CA GLU A 235 43.64 42.55 -99.16
C GLU A 235 44.37 43.88 -98.94
N TYR A 236 44.96 44.07 -97.75
CA TYR A 236 45.90 45.15 -97.49
C TYR A 236 47.13 45.05 -98.41
N ILE A 237 47.78 43.88 -98.55
CA ILE A 237 48.94 43.70 -99.44
C ILE A 237 48.58 44.06 -100.90
N ASN A 238 47.44 43.61 -101.41
CA ASN A 238 46.97 43.88 -102.76
C ASN A 238 46.58 45.36 -102.97
N SER A 239 45.95 46.00 -101.98
CA SER A 239 45.68 47.45 -101.97
C SER A 239 46.95 48.29 -101.84
N THR A 240 48.01 47.73 -101.27
CA THR A 240 49.23 48.46 -100.94
C THR A 240 50.27 48.32 -102.04
N GLU A 241 50.12 47.44 -103.04
CA GLU A 241 51.04 47.31 -104.18
C GLU A 241 51.06 48.57 -105.07
N ASP A 242 49.89 49.15 -105.37
CA ASP A 242 49.79 50.46 -106.04
C ASP A 242 50.30 51.62 -105.18
N LYS A 243 50.14 51.52 -103.85
CA LYS A 243 50.72 52.48 -102.89
C LYS A 243 52.21 52.25 -102.66
N ARG A 244 52.76 51.08 -102.98
CA ARG A 244 54.18 50.71 -102.80
C ARG A 244 55.07 51.39 -103.84
N ASN A 245 54.54 51.62 -105.05
CA ASN A 245 55.20 52.42 -106.08
C ASN A 245 55.20 53.92 -105.73
N GLN A 246 54.11 54.45 -105.15
CA GLN A 246 54.08 55.81 -104.59
C GLN A 246 54.95 55.95 -103.33
N TYR A 247 55.06 54.88 -102.53
CA TYR A 247 55.92 54.81 -101.36
C TYR A 247 57.41 54.70 -101.72
N ALA A 248 57.78 54.18 -102.91
CA ALA A 248 59.17 54.20 -103.36
C ALA A 248 59.66 55.63 -103.66
N GLU A 249 58.79 56.48 -104.21
CA GLU A 249 59.05 57.92 -104.43
C GLU A 249 59.06 58.71 -103.10
N LEU A 250 58.13 58.41 -102.20
CA LEU A 250 58.12 58.98 -100.84
C LEU A 250 59.28 58.47 -99.97
N LYS A 251 59.79 57.25 -100.18
CA LYS A 251 60.94 56.67 -99.46
C LYS A 251 62.26 57.39 -99.80
N ALA A 252 62.42 57.89 -101.02
CA ALA A 252 63.55 58.77 -101.37
C ALA A 252 63.46 60.14 -100.68
N GLN A 253 62.24 60.66 -100.48
CA GLN A 253 62.00 61.83 -99.61
C GLN A 253 62.18 61.49 -98.12
N ASP A 254 61.85 60.27 -97.72
CA ASP A 254 61.94 59.79 -96.33
C ASP A 254 63.37 59.42 -95.94
N GLU A 255 64.28 59.16 -96.87
CA GLU A 255 65.72 59.00 -96.60
C GLU A 255 66.38 60.35 -96.25
N LEU A 256 65.93 61.45 -96.88
CA LEU A 256 66.29 62.83 -96.52
C LEU A 256 65.63 63.28 -95.20
N SER A 257 64.37 62.87 -94.97
CA SER A 257 63.70 63.09 -93.69
C SER A 257 64.35 62.24 -92.58
N SER A 258 64.82 61.02 -92.86
CA SER A 258 65.43 60.06 -91.94
C SER A 258 66.81 60.48 -91.44
N GLU A 259 67.62 61.20 -92.22
CA GLU A 259 68.82 61.86 -91.67
C GLU A 259 68.47 62.99 -90.68
N THR A 260 67.34 63.66 -90.90
CA THR A 260 66.82 64.72 -90.02
C THR A 260 66.14 64.12 -88.77
N ILE A 261 65.43 63.00 -88.94
CA ILE A 261 64.82 62.20 -87.89
C ILE A 261 65.88 61.43 -87.11
N SER A 262 67.03 61.04 -87.66
CA SER A 262 68.13 60.42 -86.91
C SER A 262 68.78 61.43 -85.97
N LYS A 263 68.91 62.70 -86.39
CA LYS A 263 69.29 63.81 -85.50
C LYS A 263 68.23 64.08 -84.43
N GLN A 264 66.95 64.09 -84.81
CA GLN A 264 65.84 64.23 -83.86
C GLN A 264 65.60 62.97 -83.01
N SER A 265 66.04 61.79 -83.43
CA SER A 265 65.88 60.49 -82.76
C SER A 265 67.05 60.23 -81.82
N LYS A 266 68.23 60.84 -82.03
CA LYS A 266 69.24 61.02 -80.97
C LYS A 266 68.74 61.95 -79.87
N ILE A 267 68.02 63.01 -80.25
CA ILE A 267 67.32 63.89 -79.28
C ILE A 267 66.13 63.15 -78.65
N LEU A 268 65.38 62.35 -79.41
CA LEU A 268 64.23 61.59 -78.94
C LEU A 268 64.67 60.44 -78.05
N THR A 269 65.77 59.72 -78.35
CA THR A 269 66.36 58.68 -77.50
C THR A 269 66.98 59.30 -76.26
N TYR A 270 67.62 60.47 -76.34
CA TYR A 270 67.97 61.24 -75.15
C TYR A 270 66.72 61.60 -74.32
N PHE A 271 65.63 62.04 -74.95
CA PHE A 271 64.36 62.27 -74.27
C PHE A 271 63.64 60.97 -73.86
N TYR A 272 63.86 59.83 -74.51
CA TYR A 272 63.24 58.53 -74.23
C TYR A 272 63.99 57.82 -73.12
N GLU A 273 65.31 57.98 -73.05
CA GLU A 273 66.16 57.64 -71.92
C GLU A 273 65.91 58.59 -70.75
N LEU A 274 65.66 59.88 -71.00
CA LEU A 274 65.16 60.80 -69.98
C LEU A 274 63.77 60.40 -69.52
N ILE A 275 62.85 60.00 -70.41
CA ILE A 275 61.49 59.55 -70.07
C ILE A 275 61.52 58.17 -69.42
N THR A 276 62.42 57.25 -69.79
CA THR A 276 62.54 55.93 -69.13
C THR A 276 63.31 56.03 -67.83
N ARG A 277 64.27 56.95 -67.70
CA ARG A 277 64.88 57.36 -66.43
C ARG A 277 63.88 58.07 -65.55
N LEU A 278 63.07 58.99 -66.07
CA LEU A 278 61.99 59.66 -65.35
C LEU A 278 60.83 58.70 -65.07
N LYS A 279 60.56 57.69 -65.90
CA LYS A 279 59.58 56.62 -65.64
C LYS A 279 60.13 55.60 -64.67
N LYS A 280 61.42 55.30 -64.64
CA LYS A 280 62.08 54.52 -63.59
C LYS A 280 62.17 55.31 -62.31
N GLN A 281 62.43 56.61 -62.35
CA GLN A 281 62.36 57.50 -61.20
C GLN A 281 60.91 57.64 -60.74
N LEU A 282 59.93 57.73 -61.62
CA LEU A 282 58.51 57.79 -61.30
C LEU A 282 57.95 56.43 -60.89
N ALA A 283 58.49 55.31 -61.37
CA ALA A 283 58.18 53.96 -60.91
C ALA A 283 58.86 53.68 -59.57
N SER A 284 60.09 54.18 -59.37
CA SER A 284 60.79 54.12 -58.09
C SER A 284 60.14 55.05 -57.09
N LEU A 285 59.67 56.24 -57.47
CA LEU A 285 58.90 57.19 -56.66
C LEU A 285 57.47 56.73 -56.49
N LYS A 286 56.87 55.97 -57.42
CA LYS A 286 55.58 55.29 -57.22
C LYS A 286 55.75 54.08 -56.34
N MET A 287 56.85 53.34 -56.40
CA MET A 287 57.18 52.27 -55.45
C MET A 287 57.51 52.86 -54.09
N LEU A 288 58.24 53.97 -54.01
CA LEU A 288 58.54 54.71 -52.77
C LEU A 288 57.29 55.41 -52.24
N GLN A 289 56.42 55.97 -53.09
CA GLN A 289 55.11 56.48 -52.68
C GLN A 289 54.19 55.34 -52.30
N LYS A 290 54.22 54.20 -52.97
CA LYS A 290 53.38 53.05 -52.63
C LYS A 290 53.85 52.41 -51.34
N GLN A 291 55.16 52.26 -51.14
CA GLN A 291 55.77 51.91 -49.86
C GLN A 291 55.46 52.97 -48.81
N LYS A 292 55.57 54.26 -49.11
CA LYS A 292 55.22 55.34 -48.17
C LYS A 292 53.72 55.41 -47.91
N ILE A 293 52.86 55.02 -48.85
CA ILE A 293 51.40 54.92 -48.69
C ILE A 293 51.06 53.65 -47.92
N ASP A 294 51.77 52.55 -48.14
CA ASP A 294 51.56 51.28 -47.44
C ASP A 294 52.12 51.39 -46.01
N ASP A 295 53.23 52.08 -45.79
CA ASP A 295 53.77 52.49 -44.50
C ASP A 295 52.84 53.50 -43.83
N LEU A 296 52.31 54.50 -44.55
CA LEU A 296 51.32 55.42 -44.00
C LEU A 296 49.98 54.74 -43.73
N LYS A 297 49.59 53.70 -44.48
CA LYS A 297 48.41 52.87 -44.21
C LYS A 297 48.67 51.92 -43.05
N ALA A 298 49.87 51.39 -42.90
CA ALA A 298 50.29 50.59 -41.76
C ALA A 298 50.35 51.47 -40.50
N GLN A 299 50.90 52.69 -40.60
CA GLN A 299 50.87 53.72 -39.57
C GLN A 299 49.44 54.19 -39.29
N HIS A 300 48.60 54.40 -40.29
CA HIS A 300 47.19 54.78 -40.09
C HIS A 300 46.37 53.62 -39.52
N SER A 301 46.68 52.37 -39.85
CA SER A 301 46.06 51.19 -39.25
C SER A 301 46.57 50.97 -37.83
N TYR A 302 47.86 51.18 -37.59
CA TYR A 302 48.47 51.13 -36.26
C TYR A 302 47.95 52.25 -35.36
N TYR A 303 47.95 53.50 -35.82
CA TYR A 303 47.33 54.62 -35.12
C TYR A 303 45.82 54.51 -35.09
N GLY A 304 45.17 53.85 -36.05
CA GLY A 304 43.74 53.57 -36.04
C GLY A 304 43.38 52.54 -34.98
N GLN A 305 44.15 51.46 -34.85
CA GLN A 305 44.05 50.47 -33.77
C GLN A 305 44.46 51.08 -32.43
N TYR A 306 45.50 51.91 -32.40
CA TYR A 306 45.94 52.64 -31.22
C TYR A 306 44.86 53.63 -30.78
N PHE A 307 44.30 54.44 -31.68
CA PHE A 307 43.20 55.35 -31.42
C PHE A 307 41.92 54.60 -31.04
N PHE A 308 41.63 53.45 -31.64
CA PHE A 308 40.51 52.60 -31.24
C PHE A 308 40.73 52.01 -29.84
N SER A 309 41.94 51.58 -29.51
CA SER A 309 42.32 51.09 -28.18
C SER A 309 42.28 52.22 -27.14
N LEU A 310 42.76 53.41 -27.49
CA LEU A 310 42.76 54.61 -26.65
C LEU A 310 41.35 55.15 -26.48
N ARG A 311 40.51 55.10 -27.51
CA ARG A 311 39.09 55.44 -27.45
C ARG A 311 38.34 54.44 -26.59
N ASN A 312 38.64 53.15 -26.68
CA ASN A 312 38.07 52.15 -25.79
C ASN A 312 38.55 52.34 -24.34
N GLN A 313 39.82 52.69 -24.14
CA GLN A 313 40.33 53.10 -22.83
C GLN A 313 39.68 54.39 -22.32
N LEU A 314 39.42 55.37 -23.18
CA LEU A 314 38.71 56.59 -22.82
C LEU A 314 37.24 56.32 -22.50
N VAL A 315 36.56 55.44 -23.24
CA VAL A 315 35.18 55.03 -22.93
C VAL A 315 35.15 54.24 -21.63
N TYR A 316 36.14 53.37 -21.39
CA TYR A 316 36.29 52.63 -20.15
C TYR A 316 36.57 53.57 -18.97
N ASN A 317 37.56 54.46 -19.10
CA ASN A 317 37.91 55.46 -18.09
C ASN A 317 36.77 56.43 -17.86
N LYS A 318 36.07 56.91 -18.89
CA LYS A 318 34.88 57.75 -18.72
C LYS A 318 33.79 57.02 -17.93
N LYS A 319 33.53 55.74 -18.21
CA LYS A 319 32.59 54.93 -17.41
C LYS A 319 33.10 54.68 -16.00
N PHE A 320 34.41 54.54 -15.82
CA PHE A 320 35.05 54.37 -14.52
C PHE A 320 34.97 55.66 -13.70
N ASP A 321 35.25 56.81 -14.31
CA ASP A 321 35.15 58.15 -13.75
C ASP A 321 33.69 58.51 -13.46
N GLU A 322 32.73 58.15 -14.32
CA GLU A 322 31.29 58.28 -14.03
C GLU A 322 30.91 57.46 -12.78
N LYS A 323 31.48 56.26 -12.61
CA LYS A 323 31.27 55.45 -11.40
C LYS A 323 31.95 56.05 -10.17
N GLN A 324 33.20 56.52 -10.29
CA GLN A 324 33.93 57.18 -9.20
C GLN A 324 33.26 58.49 -8.80
N LEU A 325 32.80 59.29 -9.75
CA LEU A 325 32.04 60.52 -9.53
C LEU A 325 30.68 60.22 -8.91
N SER A 326 29.97 59.19 -9.38
CA SER A 326 28.73 58.73 -8.73
C SER A 326 28.99 58.29 -7.29
N PHE A 327 30.08 57.56 -7.03
CA PHE A 327 30.47 57.15 -5.68
C PHE A 327 30.83 58.36 -4.81
N LEU A 328 31.59 59.32 -5.34
CA LEU A 328 31.94 60.57 -4.66
C LEU A 328 30.72 61.45 -4.38
N ILE A 329 29.77 61.55 -5.33
CA ILE A 329 28.52 62.30 -5.14
C ILE A 329 27.67 61.64 -4.06
N VAL A 330 27.54 60.31 -4.06
CA VAL A 330 26.80 59.58 -3.02
C VAL A 330 27.46 59.77 -1.65
N SER A 331 28.77 59.53 -1.55
CA SER A 331 29.54 59.70 -0.32
C SER A 331 29.54 61.16 0.17
N SER A 332 29.72 62.13 -0.72
CA SER A 332 29.67 63.56 -0.39
C SER A 332 28.27 63.97 0.05
N ASN A 333 27.21 63.46 -0.57
CA ASN A 333 25.83 63.74 -0.13
C ASN A 333 25.51 63.09 1.21
N GLU A 334 26.06 61.91 1.51
CA GLU A 334 25.97 61.30 2.84
C GLU A 334 26.67 62.16 3.90
N VAL A 335 27.90 62.62 3.62
CA VAL A 335 28.65 63.53 4.51
C VAL A 335 27.96 64.89 4.65
N ILE A 336 27.39 65.44 3.58
CA ILE A 336 26.64 66.69 3.63
C ILE A 336 25.38 66.52 4.47
N LYS A 337 24.64 65.41 4.35
CA LYS A 337 23.48 65.12 5.22
C LYS A 337 23.87 64.99 6.69
N GLU A 338 24.99 64.31 6.99
CA GLU A 338 25.56 64.23 8.34
C GLU A 338 25.90 65.64 8.88
N LEU A 339 26.51 66.49 8.05
CA LEU A 339 26.87 67.87 8.41
C LEU A 339 25.64 68.78 8.55
N GLU A 340 24.62 68.63 7.70
CA GLU A 340 23.34 69.35 7.83
C GLU A 340 22.63 68.97 9.13
N LEU A 341 22.66 67.68 9.52
CA LEU A 341 22.11 67.24 10.80
C LEU A 341 22.89 67.82 12.00
N LEU A 342 24.21 67.96 11.85
CA LEU A 342 25.07 68.65 12.81
C LEU A 342 24.79 70.16 12.87
N CYS A 343 24.57 70.81 11.72
CA CYS A 343 24.14 72.20 11.62
C CYS A 343 22.76 72.40 12.26
N GLU A 344 21.77 71.53 12.03
CA GLU A 344 20.47 71.63 12.71
C GLU A 344 20.59 71.48 14.23
N LYS A 345 21.47 70.59 14.71
CA LYS A 345 21.78 70.49 16.15
C LYS A 345 22.45 71.77 16.65
N GLY A 346 23.39 72.33 15.89
CA GLY A 346 24.05 73.61 16.19
C GLY A 346 23.09 74.80 16.20
N GLU A 347 22.17 74.88 15.24
CA GLU A 347 21.11 75.88 15.18
C GLU A 347 20.12 75.73 16.32
N ARG A 348 19.76 74.50 16.72
CA ARG A 348 18.96 74.27 17.94
C ARG A 348 19.68 74.73 19.20
N ILE A 349 20.99 74.50 19.30
CA ILE A 349 21.82 75.01 20.40
C ILE A 349 21.88 76.54 20.37
N LEU A 350 22.10 77.16 19.21
CA LEU A 350 22.10 78.63 19.06
C LEU A 350 20.73 79.23 19.35
N HIS A 351 19.64 78.56 18.97
CA HIS A 351 18.29 78.99 19.27
C HIS A 351 18.03 78.91 20.78
N LEU A 352 18.38 77.81 21.44
CA LEU A 352 18.37 77.69 22.90
C LEU A 352 19.23 78.78 23.56
N ALA A 353 20.45 79.03 23.07
CA ALA A 353 21.33 80.08 23.56
C ALA A 353 20.71 81.48 23.37
N SER A 354 20.02 81.74 22.26
CA SER A 354 19.31 83.01 22.03
C SER A 354 18.09 83.18 22.95
N VAL A 355 17.38 82.08 23.26
CA VAL A 355 16.26 82.07 24.20
C VAL A 355 16.76 82.28 25.63
N CYS A 356 17.86 81.62 26.01
CA CYS A 356 18.56 81.86 27.27
C CYS A 356 19.03 83.31 27.37
N ARG A 357 19.65 83.87 26.32
CA ARG A 357 20.06 85.27 26.24
C ARG A 357 18.89 86.24 26.39
N ARG A 358 17.66 85.85 26.03
CA ARG A 358 16.47 86.68 26.26
C ARG A 358 16.08 86.74 27.73
N MET A 359 16.32 85.68 28.50
CA MET A 359 16.02 85.58 29.94
C MET A 359 17.11 86.14 30.85
N GLU A 360 18.26 86.53 30.29
CA GLU A 360 19.33 87.18 31.05
C GLU A 360 18.97 88.63 31.41
N THR A 361 19.31 88.99 32.65
CA THR A 361 19.18 90.36 33.19
C THR A 361 20.22 91.29 32.54
N GLU A 362 20.01 92.61 32.56
CA GLU A 362 20.96 93.56 31.93
C GLU A 362 22.40 93.44 32.47
N ARG A 363 22.59 92.96 33.71
CA ARG A 363 23.93 92.70 34.27
C ARG A 363 24.67 91.55 33.56
N GLU A 364 23.96 90.52 33.12
CA GLU A 364 24.54 89.32 32.48
C GLU A 364 24.69 89.49 30.96
N LYS A 365 23.89 90.37 30.33
CA LYS A 365 24.03 90.72 28.91
C LYS A 365 25.24 91.60 28.59
N VAL A 366 25.68 92.42 29.55
CA VAL A 366 26.79 93.38 29.36
C VAL A 366 28.13 92.77 29.76
N LEU A 367 28.14 91.76 30.66
CA LEU A 367 29.30 90.96 31.06
C LEU A 367 28.92 89.47 31.17
N PRO A 368 28.85 88.72 30.04
CA PRO A 368 28.62 87.27 30.04
C PRO A 368 29.73 86.49 30.75
N PHE A 369 30.88 87.14 30.91
CA PHE A 369 31.96 86.73 31.77
C PHE A 369 32.23 87.90 32.72
N VAL A 370 31.57 87.92 33.87
CA VAL A 370 32.01 88.77 34.99
C VAL A 370 33.43 88.32 35.32
N THR A 371 34.38 89.23 35.15
CA THR A 371 35.73 89.05 35.68
C THR A 371 35.62 88.96 37.20
N SER A 372 35.72 87.74 37.74
CA SER A 372 36.39 87.59 39.02
C SER A 372 37.83 88.04 38.80
N PRO A 373 38.31 89.10 39.46
CA PRO A 373 39.71 89.51 39.41
C PRO A 373 40.47 88.70 40.47
N HIS A 374 40.61 87.40 40.23
CA HIS A 374 41.69 86.64 40.84
C HIS A 374 42.39 85.87 39.73
N THR A 375 43.71 86.10 39.65
CA THR A 375 44.69 85.49 38.75
C THR A 375 44.47 85.87 37.27
N SER A 376 45.09 86.87 36.64
CA SER A 376 46.34 87.60 36.89
C SER A 376 47.49 86.76 37.41
N THR A 377 47.57 85.49 37.04
CA THR A 377 48.79 84.76 37.32
C THR A 377 48.95 83.66 36.29
N ILE A 378 49.78 84.01 35.30
CA ILE A 378 50.90 83.17 34.88
C ILE A 378 50.47 81.74 34.65
N LEU A 379 50.33 81.35 33.39
CA LEU A 379 50.96 80.12 32.95
C LEU A 379 50.91 80.10 31.43
N SER A 380 51.90 79.58 30.74
CA SER A 380 53.34 79.50 31.00
C SER A 380 53.94 79.05 29.67
N GLN A 381 55.26 79.00 29.61
CA GLN A 381 56.04 78.31 28.57
C GLN A 381 55.49 76.92 28.14
N VAL A 382 54.63 76.25 28.93
CA VAL A 382 54.03 74.95 28.56
C VAL A 382 53.00 75.05 27.42
N GLU A 383 52.27 76.16 27.28
CA GLU A 383 51.28 76.31 26.19
C GLU A 383 51.94 76.54 24.82
N GLN A 384 53.21 76.94 24.80
CA GLN A 384 54.03 76.94 23.58
C GLN A 384 54.54 75.54 23.20
N ASP A 385 54.78 74.65 24.17
CA ASP A 385 55.24 73.27 23.91
C ASP A 385 54.12 72.33 23.41
N HIS A 386 52.86 72.59 23.75
CA HIS A 386 51.73 71.78 23.26
C HIS A 386 51.41 71.98 21.78
N LEU A 387 51.69 73.17 21.22
CA LEU A 387 51.57 73.40 19.78
C LEU A 387 52.69 72.69 19.00
N GLU A 388 53.88 72.50 19.59
CA GLU A 388 54.98 71.73 18.99
C GLU A 388 54.76 70.20 19.04
N THR A 389 53.91 69.70 19.93
CA THR A 389 53.51 68.28 19.97
C THR A 389 52.39 67.95 18.98
N ALA A 390 51.47 68.87 18.70
CA ALA A 390 50.37 68.66 17.75
C ALA A 390 50.83 68.53 16.28
N TYR A 391 52.00 69.06 15.92
CA TYR A 391 52.61 68.86 14.60
C TYR A 391 53.26 67.47 14.41
N LYS A 392 53.34 66.63 15.46
CA LYS A 392 54.07 65.34 15.45
C LYS A 392 53.21 64.07 15.60
N GLU A 393 51.88 64.16 15.74
CA GLU A 393 50.99 62.99 15.79
C GLU A 393 50.02 63.03 14.59
N VAL A 394 50.37 62.42 13.44
CA VAL A 394 49.92 61.07 12.97
C VAL A 394 48.44 61.09 12.50
N PRO A 395 48.07 60.50 11.32
CA PRO A 395 48.53 59.18 10.89
C PRO A 395 49.08 59.03 9.47
N LYS A 396 50.14 58.22 9.42
CA LYS A 396 50.52 57.36 8.29
C LYS A 396 49.43 56.31 8.11
N GLU A 397 48.83 56.25 6.93
CA GLU A 397 48.22 55.02 6.40
C GLU A 397 48.37 54.95 4.88
N PRO A 398 48.38 53.72 4.32
CA PRO A 398 49.38 53.32 3.34
C PRO A 398 48.82 53.19 1.92
N LEU A 399 49.60 53.59 0.91
CA LEU A 399 49.42 53.09 -0.47
C LEU A 399 50.72 52.52 -1.04
N ALA A 400 51.41 51.73 -0.21
CA ALA A 400 52.18 50.60 -0.69
C ALA A 400 51.21 49.53 -1.21
N LYS A 401 50.65 49.72 -2.41
CA LYS A 401 49.89 48.68 -3.13
C LYS A 401 49.80 48.85 -4.65
N VAL A 402 50.53 49.78 -5.26
CA VAL A 402 50.50 49.95 -6.72
C VAL A 402 51.73 49.34 -7.42
N ASP A 403 52.85 49.14 -6.71
CA ASP A 403 54.08 48.60 -7.33
C ASP A 403 54.03 47.09 -7.63
N TYR A 404 53.12 46.34 -7.01
CA TYR A 404 53.00 44.89 -7.24
C TYR A 404 52.18 44.50 -8.48
N LEU A 405 51.48 45.43 -9.14
CA LEU A 405 50.74 45.13 -10.36
C LEU A 405 51.47 45.56 -11.65
N LEU A 406 52.48 46.45 -11.56
CA LEU A 406 53.32 46.79 -12.70
C LEU A 406 54.41 45.73 -13.01
N SER A 407 54.84 44.94 -12.02
CA SER A 407 55.88 43.91 -12.25
C SER A 407 55.34 42.65 -12.95
N CYS A 408 54.04 42.38 -12.92
CA CYS A 408 53.44 41.18 -13.51
C CYS A 408 53.10 41.28 -15.01
N LEU A 409 53.08 42.48 -15.62
CA LEU A 409 52.79 42.63 -17.06
C LEU A 409 54.03 42.48 -17.96
N ILE A 410 55.24 42.49 -17.38
CA ILE A 410 56.49 42.37 -18.14
C ILE A 410 56.82 40.90 -18.49
N SER A 411 56.20 39.91 -17.83
CA SER A 411 56.50 38.48 -18.04
C SER A 411 55.51 37.68 -18.90
N ARG A 412 54.57 38.33 -19.64
CA ARG A 412 53.59 37.60 -20.48
C ARG A 412 53.47 38.03 -21.96
N ARG A 413 54.40 38.84 -22.47
CA ARG A 413 54.42 39.20 -23.91
C ARG A 413 55.56 38.58 -24.73
N PHE A 414 56.33 37.66 -24.13
CA PHE A 414 57.22 36.73 -24.84
C PHE A 414 56.56 35.35 -24.91
N PHE A 415 55.53 35.17 -25.75
CA PHE A 415 55.15 33.88 -26.33
C PHE A 415 54.14 34.14 -27.45
N CYS A 416 54.37 33.54 -28.63
CA CYS A 416 53.64 33.70 -29.90
C CYS A 416 53.95 34.97 -30.72
N ALA A 417 55.23 35.10 -31.12
CA ALA A 417 55.56 35.44 -32.49
C ALA A 417 55.75 34.13 -33.26
N LEU A 418 54.74 33.74 -34.05
CA LEU A 418 54.78 32.83 -35.18
C LEU A 418 53.58 33.14 -36.07
#